data_AF-A0A7W0C9B3-F1
#
_entry.id   AF-A0A7W0C9B3-F1
#
_cell.length_a   1.000
_cell.length_b   1.000
_cell.length_c   1.000
_cell.angle_alpha   90.00
_cell.angle_beta   90.00
_cell.angle_gamma   90.00
#
_symmetry.space_group_name_H-M   'P 1'
#
loop_
_entity.id
_entity.type
_entity.pdbx_description
1 polymer ?
#
loop_
_entity_poly.entity_id
_entity_poly.type
_entity_poly.pdbx_seq_one_letter_code
_entity_poly.pdbx_strand_id
1 'polypeptide(L)'
;MEFVFIIGVARTGSKIYKNSINSYTDIDILNEMHYLSPRWLRKDFCMSVSKTIGKPLRGEHLEALINLMFQKQFNGTFWQMSLDEIEGNENSIQELDRDVLASRLGETNFAFKTILETLLCMHAEIKKKRRGGQNFQSTLHALRNSINGFLTHAIFILREIPEPFMHL
;
A
#
# COMPACT_ATOMS: atom_id res chain seq x y z
N MET A 1 -16.31 1.00 1.94
CA MET A 1 -15.40 2.01 2.52
C MET A 1 -14.86 2.86 1.38
N GLU A 2 -14.71 4.17 1.55
CA GLU A 2 -14.01 5.02 0.58
C GLU A 2 -12.51 5.03 0.85
N PHE A 3 -11.69 5.05 -0.21
CA PHE A 3 -10.23 5.04 -0.09
C PHE A 3 -9.61 6.37 -0.51
N VAL A 4 -8.58 6.79 0.22
CA VAL A 4 -7.80 8.00 -0.06
C VAL A 4 -6.38 7.63 -0.41
N PHE A 5 -5.88 8.14 -1.54
CA PHE A 5 -4.52 7.86 -1.98
C PHE A 5 -3.72 9.15 -2.03
N ILE A 6 -2.56 9.15 -1.37
CA ILE A 6 -1.54 10.19 -1.52
C ILE A 6 -0.62 9.72 -2.64
N ILE A 7 -0.52 10.50 -3.71
CA ILE A 7 0.39 10.20 -4.81
C ILE A 7 1.33 11.36 -4.98
N GLY A 8 2.63 11.06 -4.82
CA GLY A 8 3.67 12.07 -4.91
C GLY A 8 5.00 11.47 -5.30
N VAL A 9 5.91 12.34 -5.70
CA VAL A 9 7.30 11.98 -5.95
C VAL A 9 8.00 11.73 -4.62
N ALA A 10 8.98 10.83 -4.60
CA ALA A 10 9.84 10.65 -3.43
C ALA A 10 10.41 12.01 -2.97
N ARG A 11 10.59 12.17 -1.64
CA ARG A 11 11.15 13.38 -1.01
C ARG A 11 10.31 14.67 -1.13
N THR A 12 9.02 14.59 -1.47
CA THR A 12 8.10 15.76 -1.52
C THR A 12 7.38 16.08 -0.21
N GLY A 13 7.73 15.41 0.90
CA GLY A 13 7.06 15.59 2.18
C GLY A 13 5.75 14.79 2.33
N SER A 14 5.48 13.81 1.46
CA SER A 14 4.28 12.96 1.55
C SER A 14 4.15 12.23 2.90
N LYS A 15 5.26 11.89 3.55
CA LYS A 15 5.26 11.31 4.91
C LYS A 15 4.72 12.29 5.96
N ILE A 16 5.10 13.56 5.89
CA ILE A 16 4.60 14.60 6.80
C ILE A 16 3.10 14.76 6.62
N TYR A 17 2.65 14.88 5.36
CA TYR A 17 1.24 15.02 5.04
C TYR A 17 0.40 13.80 5.47
N LYS A 18 0.90 12.59 5.21
CA LYS A 18 0.33 11.33 5.69
C LYS A 18 0.13 11.36 7.21
N ASN A 19 1.17 11.73 7.96
CA ASN A 19 1.11 11.78 9.41
C ASN A 19 0.05 12.80 9.89
N SER A 20 0.00 13.99 9.28
CA SER A 20 -1.03 14.99 9.60
C SER A 20 -2.46 14.48 9.34
N ILE A 21 -2.70 13.79 8.22
CA ILE A 21 -4.01 13.18 7.93
C ILE A 21 -4.37 12.14 9.00
N ASN A 22 -3.47 11.21 9.31
CA ASN A 22 -3.75 10.14 10.28
C ASN A 22 -4.06 10.69 11.68
N SER A 23 -3.36 11.76 12.08
CA SER A 23 -3.53 12.38 13.40
C SER A 23 -4.83 13.18 13.52
N TYR A 24 -5.22 13.93 12.50
CA TYR A 24 -6.28 14.94 12.62
C TYR A 24 -7.58 14.62 11.88
N THR A 25 -7.66 13.48 11.18
CA THR A 25 -8.86 13.09 10.42
C THR A 25 -9.33 11.68 10.80
N ASP A 26 -10.49 11.28 10.27
CA ASP A 26 -11.03 9.92 10.38
C ASP A 26 -10.49 8.96 9.31
N ILE A 27 -9.37 9.32 8.67
CA ILE A 27 -8.72 8.57 7.61
C ILE A 27 -7.45 7.93 8.16
N ASP A 28 -7.25 6.66 7.86
CA ASP A 28 -6.00 5.94 8.07
C ASP A 28 -5.27 5.74 6.74
N ILE A 29 -4.11 6.37 6.57
CA ILE A 29 -3.24 6.20 5.42
C ILE A 29 -2.06 5.30 5.77
N LEU A 30 -2.01 4.15 5.12
CA LEU A 30 -0.91 3.19 5.23
C LEU A 30 0.40 3.74 4.68
N ASN A 31 1.46 3.15 5.23
CA ASN A 31 2.80 3.24 4.68
C ASN A 31 2.89 2.66 3.26
N GLU A 32 4.04 2.87 2.63
CA GLU A 32 4.24 2.39 1.28
C GLU A 32 4.26 0.85 1.23
N MET A 33 3.32 0.28 0.48
CA MET A 33 3.19 -1.16 0.26
C MET A 33 3.88 -1.64 -1.02
N HIS A 34 4.24 -0.74 -1.95
CA HIS A 34 4.63 -1.12 -3.32
C HIS A 34 3.71 -2.20 -3.92
N TYR A 35 2.39 -2.01 -3.76
CA TYR A 35 1.40 -3.01 -4.14
C TYR A 35 1.32 -3.20 -5.66
N LEU A 36 1.33 -2.07 -6.38
CA LEU A 36 1.44 -1.97 -7.83
C LEU A 36 2.62 -1.05 -8.15
N SER A 37 3.68 -1.57 -8.75
CA SER A 37 4.82 -0.78 -9.22
C SER A 37 5.10 -1.08 -10.69
N PRO A 38 5.62 -0.11 -11.46
CA PRO A 38 6.10 -0.40 -12.81
C PRO A 38 7.13 -1.53 -12.78
N ARG A 39 6.98 -2.51 -13.69
CA ARG A 39 7.78 -3.76 -13.71
C ARG A 39 9.30 -3.51 -13.75
N TRP A 40 9.72 -2.43 -14.40
CA TRP A 40 11.13 -2.05 -14.54
C TRP A 40 11.73 -1.41 -13.28
N LEU A 41 10.91 -0.95 -12.34
CA LEU A 41 11.38 -0.19 -11.19
C LEU A 41 11.70 -1.12 -10.03
N ARG A 42 10.78 -2.03 -9.70
CA ARG A 42 10.91 -2.98 -8.59
C ARG A 42 9.88 -4.09 -8.74
N LYS A 43 10.15 -5.23 -8.10
CA LYS A 43 9.15 -6.28 -7.93
C LYS A 43 8.09 -5.79 -6.95
N ASP A 44 6.85 -5.68 -7.41
CA ASP A 44 5.70 -5.35 -6.58
C ASP A 44 5.05 -6.61 -5.97
N PHE A 45 4.12 -6.39 -5.06
CA PHE A 45 3.35 -7.46 -4.43
C PHE A 45 2.69 -8.35 -5.48
N CYS A 46 1.95 -7.77 -6.42
CA CYS A 46 1.18 -8.51 -7.42
C CYS A 46 2.05 -9.44 -8.28
N MET A 47 3.19 -8.95 -8.78
CA MET A 47 4.16 -9.72 -9.55
C MET A 47 4.77 -10.83 -8.72
N SER A 48 5.14 -10.53 -7.48
CA SER A 48 5.79 -11.49 -6.59
C SER A 48 4.83 -12.64 -6.26
N VAL A 49 3.59 -12.34 -5.91
CA VAL A 49 2.52 -13.34 -5.73
C VAL A 49 2.30 -14.15 -7.00
N SER A 50 2.21 -13.50 -8.16
CA SER A 50 2.00 -14.18 -9.44
C SER A 50 3.11 -15.16 -9.78
N LYS A 51 4.36 -14.83 -9.41
CA LYS A 51 5.53 -15.65 -9.68
C LYS A 51 5.65 -16.84 -8.72
N THR A 52 5.34 -16.63 -7.44
CA THR A 52 5.52 -17.63 -6.39
C THR A 52 4.36 -18.62 -6.31
N ILE A 53 3.12 -18.12 -6.42
CA ILE A 53 1.90 -18.92 -6.23
C ILE A 53 1.26 -19.27 -7.58
N GLY A 54 1.39 -18.38 -8.56
CA GLY A 54 0.74 -18.53 -9.87
C GLY A 54 -0.52 -17.68 -10.01
N LYS A 55 -1.14 -17.77 -11.20
CA LYS A 55 -2.39 -17.10 -11.56
C LYS A 55 -3.26 -18.02 -12.41
N PRO A 56 -4.60 -17.96 -12.28
CA PRO A 56 -5.37 -17.13 -11.35
C PRO A 56 -5.30 -17.60 -9.89
N LEU A 57 -5.45 -16.68 -8.93
CA LEU A 57 -5.57 -17.04 -7.51
C LEU A 57 -6.94 -17.68 -7.24
N ARG A 58 -6.97 -18.63 -6.31
CA ARG A 58 -8.11 -19.48 -5.96
C ARG A 58 -8.07 -19.78 -4.47
N GLY A 59 -9.17 -20.31 -3.91
CA GLY A 59 -9.26 -20.65 -2.48
C GLY A 59 -8.14 -21.57 -1.99
N GLU A 60 -7.70 -22.53 -2.82
CA GLU A 60 -6.56 -23.42 -2.52
C GLU A 60 -5.22 -22.68 -2.30
N HIS A 61 -5.11 -21.45 -2.79
CA HIS A 61 -3.92 -20.60 -2.66
C HIS A 61 -3.94 -19.69 -1.42
N LEU A 62 -5.04 -19.65 -0.66
CA LEU A 62 -5.22 -18.73 0.46
C LEU A 62 -4.08 -18.84 1.49
N GLU A 63 -3.79 -20.05 1.94
CA GLU A 63 -2.77 -20.29 2.96
C GLU A 63 -1.38 -19.89 2.46
N ALA A 64 -1.04 -20.22 1.21
CA ALA A 64 0.22 -19.81 0.59
C ALA A 64 0.32 -18.29 0.46
N LEU A 65 -0.78 -17.61 0.14
CA LEU A 65 -0.85 -16.16 0.01
C LEU A 65 -0.63 -15.47 1.37
N ILE A 66 -1.34 -15.93 2.41
CA ILE A 66 -1.19 -15.42 3.78
C ILE A 66 0.24 -15.64 4.25
N ASN A 67 0.79 -16.84 4.09
CA ASN A 67 2.18 -17.11 4.47
C ASN A 67 3.16 -16.17 3.75
N LEU A 68 2.96 -15.92 2.46
CA LEU A 68 3.79 -14.99 1.70
C LEU A 68 3.68 -13.54 2.18
N MET A 69 2.49 -13.07 2.60
CA MET A 69 2.27 -11.74 3.19
C MET A 69 3.08 -11.51 4.46
N PHE A 70 3.19 -12.52 5.32
CA PHE A 70 3.89 -12.40 6.62
C PHE A 70 5.37 -12.79 6.55
N GLN A 71 5.88 -13.28 5.42
CA GLN A 71 7.30 -13.66 5.24
C GLN A 71 8.26 -12.47 5.07
N LYS A 72 7.78 -11.22 5.03
CA LYS A 72 8.59 -9.99 4.92
C LYS A 72 9.49 -9.94 3.67
N GLN A 73 9.10 -10.63 2.60
CA GLN A 73 9.85 -10.66 1.35
C GLN A 73 9.48 -9.54 0.40
N PHE A 74 8.40 -8.81 0.68
CA PHE A 74 7.95 -7.72 -0.16
C PHE A 74 8.70 -6.43 0.13
N ASN A 75 8.93 -5.66 -0.93
CA ASN A 75 9.43 -4.31 -0.80
C ASN A 75 8.35 -3.42 -0.21
N GLY A 76 8.75 -2.47 0.62
CA GLY A 76 7.88 -1.41 1.11
C GLY A 76 7.76 -1.46 2.62
N THR A 77 7.75 -0.28 3.23
CA THR A 77 7.72 -0.09 4.68
C THR A 77 6.51 -0.75 5.35
N PHE A 78 5.42 -1.02 4.63
CA PHE A 78 4.27 -1.74 5.18
C PHE A 78 4.58 -3.22 5.49
N TRP A 79 5.44 -3.89 4.69
CA TRP A 79 5.69 -5.32 4.80
C TRP A 79 6.89 -5.68 5.69
N GLN A 80 7.78 -4.71 5.93
CA GLN A 80 9.05 -4.94 6.60
C GLN A 80 8.89 -4.79 8.13
N MET A 81 9.49 -5.72 8.90
CA MET A 81 9.79 -5.48 10.31
C MET A 81 11.14 -4.75 10.38
N SER A 82 11.17 -3.54 10.89
CA SER A 82 12.39 -2.98 11.47
C SER A 82 12.45 -3.45 12.92
N LEU A 83 13.49 -4.21 13.27
CA LEU A 83 13.80 -4.56 14.67
C LEU A 83 14.16 -3.31 15.50
N ASP A 84 14.44 -2.19 14.83
CA ASP A 84 14.84 -0.92 15.44
C ASP A 84 13.67 0.08 15.65
N GLU A 85 12.43 -0.24 15.24
CA GLU A 85 11.24 0.63 15.43
C GLU A 85 10.19 -0.02 16.35
N ILE A 86 10.63 -0.59 17.47
CA ILE A 86 9.76 -1.11 18.54
C ILE A 86 8.87 0.00 19.15
N GLU A 87 9.17 1.27 18.87
CA GLU A 87 8.32 2.41 19.22
C GLU A 87 7.94 3.21 17.95
N GLY A 88 6.75 2.93 17.39
CA GLY A 88 6.04 3.93 16.59
C GLY A 88 5.81 3.67 15.09
N ASN A 89 6.12 2.48 14.55
CA ASN A 89 5.70 2.15 13.18
C ASN A 89 4.25 1.62 13.15
N GLU A 90 3.31 2.49 13.46
CA GLU A 90 1.88 2.20 13.65
C GLU A 90 1.12 1.78 12.38
N ASN A 91 1.79 1.50 11.25
CA ASN A 91 1.12 1.21 9.96
C ASN A 91 1.74 0.01 9.23
N SER A 92 1.78 -1.17 9.86
CA SER A 92 2.46 -2.37 9.33
C SER A 92 1.55 -3.59 9.19
N ILE A 93 1.96 -4.54 8.35
CA ILE A 93 1.25 -5.83 8.19
C ILE A 93 1.15 -6.62 9.50
N GLN A 94 2.05 -6.39 10.45
CA GLN A 94 2.09 -7.11 11.72
C GLN A 94 0.98 -6.73 12.69
N GLU A 95 0.33 -5.58 12.47
CA GLU A 95 -0.86 -5.21 13.24
C GLU A 95 -2.09 -6.02 12.82
N LEU A 96 -2.07 -6.62 11.63
CA LEU A 96 -3.18 -7.42 11.16
C LEU A 96 -3.17 -8.79 11.82
N ASP A 97 -4.30 -9.17 12.40
CA ASP A 97 -4.53 -10.54 12.82
C ASP A 97 -4.56 -11.45 11.58
N ARG A 98 -3.64 -12.42 11.56
CA ARG A 98 -3.44 -13.35 10.45
C ARG A 98 -4.69 -14.16 10.14
N ASP A 99 -5.39 -14.64 11.17
CA ASP A 99 -6.54 -15.53 11.03
C ASP A 99 -7.77 -14.74 10.60
N VAL A 100 -7.94 -13.51 11.11
CA VAL A 100 -8.97 -12.59 10.62
C VAL A 100 -8.73 -12.22 9.16
N LEU A 101 -7.48 -11.97 8.76
CA LEU A 101 -7.13 -11.68 7.37
C LEU A 101 -7.41 -12.89 6.47
N ALA A 102 -7.03 -14.09 6.91
CA ALA A 102 -7.29 -15.33 6.18
C ALA A 102 -8.79 -15.55 5.99
N SER A 103 -9.58 -15.37 7.05
CA SER A 103 -11.04 -15.48 7.02
C SER A 103 -11.65 -14.50 6.00
N ARG A 104 -11.30 -13.21 6.09
CA ARG A 104 -11.82 -12.19 5.17
C ARG A 104 -11.43 -12.44 3.73
N LEU A 105 -10.18 -12.83 3.46
CA LEU A 105 -9.74 -13.11 2.09
C LEU A 105 -10.38 -14.40 1.54
N GLY A 106 -10.66 -15.39 2.40
CA GLY A 106 -11.33 -16.64 2.03
C GLY A 106 -12.74 -16.44 1.46
N GLU A 107 -13.40 -15.35 1.82
CA GLU A 107 -14.73 -14.97 1.31
C GLU A 107 -14.67 -14.18 -0.01
N THR A 108 -13.48 -13.90 -0.55
CA THR A 108 -13.30 -13.05 -1.73
C THR A 108 -13.02 -13.85 -3.00
N ASN A 109 -12.99 -13.14 -4.14
CA ASN A 109 -12.55 -13.66 -5.43
C ASN A 109 -11.02 -13.64 -5.64
N PHE A 110 -10.23 -13.30 -4.61
CA PHE A 110 -8.77 -13.17 -4.69
C PHE A 110 -8.25 -12.22 -5.78
N ALA A 111 -9.08 -11.31 -6.30
CA ALA A 111 -8.60 -10.28 -7.20
C ALA A 111 -7.66 -9.36 -6.42
N PHE A 112 -6.56 -8.92 -7.03
CA PHE A 112 -5.58 -8.07 -6.35
C PHE A 112 -6.17 -6.76 -5.84
N LYS A 113 -7.16 -6.20 -6.55
CA LYS A 113 -7.91 -5.04 -6.06
C LYS A 113 -8.58 -5.38 -4.73
N THR A 114 -9.33 -6.47 -4.66
CA THR A 114 -10.02 -6.91 -3.45
C THR A 114 -9.04 -7.15 -2.30
N ILE A 115 -7.89 -7.78 -2.56
CA ILE A 115 -6.85 -8.00 -1.55
C ILE A 115 -6.34 -6.66 -0.98
N LEU A 116 -6.06 -5.67 -1.84
CA LEU A 116 -5.63 -4.34 -1.39
C LEU A 116 -6.72 -3.68 -0.54
N GLU A 117 -7.97 -3.71 -1.01
CA GLU A 117 -9.11 -3.13 -0.30
C GLU A 117 -9.31 -3.80 1.07
N THR A 118 -9.17 -5.12 1.17
CA THR A 118 -9.22 -5.85 2.44
C THR A 118 -8.14 -5.38 3.40
N LEU A 119 -6.89 -5.26 2.95
CA LEU A 119 -5.77 -4.78 3.79
C LEU A 119 -6.03 -3.35 4.30
N LEU A 120 -6.50 -2.46 3.43
CA LEU A 120 -6.81 -1.07 3.78
C LEU A 120 -7.97 -0.98 4.77
N CYS A 121 -9.05 -1.75 4.55
CA CYS A 121 -10.20 -1.79 5.45
C CYS A 121 -9.81 -2.31 6.83
N MET A 122 -9.11 -3.44 6.89
CA MET A 122 -8.71 -4.04 8.16
C MET A 122 -7.85 -3.10 8.99
N HIS A 123 -6.90 -2.41 8.36
CA HIS A 123 -6.03 -1.49 9.09
C HIS A 123 -6.79 -0.26 9.60
N ALA A 124 -7.66 0.33 8.78
CA ALA A 124 -8.51 1.44 9.21
C ALA A 124 -9.43 1.03 10.39
N GLU A 125 -9.96 -0.20 10.38
CA GLU A 125 -10.78 -0.72 11.47
C GLU A 125 -9.98 -0.89 12.78
N ILE A 126 -8.76 -1.43 12.71
CA ILE A 126 -7.85 -1.54 13.88
C ILE A 126 -7.60 -0.17 14.50
N LYS A 127 -7.39 0.86 13.67
CA LYS A 127 -7.20 2.25 14.10
C LYS A 127 -8.50 3.00 14.42
N LYS A 128 -9.66 2.34 14.33
CA LYS A 128 -11.00 2.93 14.54
C LYS A 128 -11.27 4.15 13.65
N LYS A 129 -10.76 4.11 12.42
CA LYS A 129 -10.94 5.14 11.38
C LYS A 129 -12.03 4.70 10.40
N ARG A 130 -12.75 5.66 9.80
CA ARG A 130 -13.88 5.39 8.89
C ARG A 130 -13.45 5.16 7.45
N ARG A 131 -12.25 5.62 7.10
CA ARG A 131 -11.70 5.58 5.73
C ARG A 131 -10.28 5.05 5.78
N GLY A 132 -9.91 4.26 4.78
CA GLY A 132 -8.55 3.73 4.61
C GLY A 132 -7.85 4.37 3.43
N GLY A 133 -6.55 4.15 3.30
CA GLY A 133 -5.79 4.75 2.22
C GLY A 133 -4.33 4.34 2.19
N GLN A 134 -3.63 4.75 1.13
CA GLN A 134 -2.23 4.41 0.95
C GLN A 134 -1.42 5.59 0.41
N ASN A 135 -0.19 5.73 0.91
CA ASN A 135 0.82 6.60 0.32
C ASN A 135 1.58 5.86 -0.79
N PHE A 136 1.44 6.34 -2.02
CA PHE A 136 2.19 5.86 -3.20
C PHE A 136 3.34 6.83 -3.51
N GLN A 137 4.58 6.38 -3.31
CA GLN A 137 5.72 7.09 -3.86
C GLN A 137 5.97 6.60 -5.27
N SER A 138 5.74 7.48 -6.24
CA SER A 138 5.93 7.17 -7.65
C SER A 138 6.95 8.12 -8.26
N THR A 139 7.57 7.73 -9.37
CA THR A 139 8.37 8.68 -10.15
C THR A 139 7.43 9.56 -10.98
N LEU A 140 7.86 10.79 -11.33
CA LEU A 140 7.09 11.68 -12.22
C LEU A 140 6.66 10.96 -13.52
N HIS A 141 7.57 10.16 -14.08
CA HIS A 141 7.32 9.38 -15.28
C HIS A 141 6.21 8.34 -15.09
N ALA A 142 6.19 7.64 -13.95
CA ALA A 142 5.15 6.67 -13.65
C ALA A 142 3.80 7.34 -13.35
N LEU A 143 3.80 8.46 -12.61
CA LEU A 143 2.61 9.29 -12.34
C LEU A 143 1.90 9.70 -13.63
N ARG A 144 2.65 10.16 -14.64
CA ARG A 144 2.12 10.58 -15.94
C ARG A 144 1.37 9.46 -16.67
N ASN A 145 1.79 8.21 -16.48
CA ASN A 145 1.14 7.03 -17.08
C ASN A 145 -0.01 6.49 -16.22
N SER A 146 0.02 6.69 -14.90
CA SER A 146 -0.99 6.18 -13.95
C SER A 146 -2.27 7.02 -13.89
N ILE A 147 -2.19 8.32 -14.19
CA ILE A 147 -3.35 9.25 -14.16
C ILE A 147 -4.47 8.81 -15.12
N ASN A 148 -4.16 8.02 -16.16
CA ASN A 148 -5.14 7.62 -17.17
C ASN A 148 -5.92 6.32 -16.86
N GLY A 149 -5.56 5.56 -15.82
CA GLY A 149 -5.97 4.14 -15.76
C GLY A 149 -6.72 3.63 -14.52
N PHE A 150 -6.57 4.23 -13.34
CA PHE A 150 -6.90 3.48 -12.11
C PHE A 150 -7.53 4.27 -10.95
N LEU A 151 -7.55 5.60 -11.00
CA LEU A 151 -7.83 6.39 -9.80
C LEU A 151 -8.79 7.54 -10.07
N THR A 152 -10.08 7.26 -9.94
CA THR A 152 -11.15 8.26 -10.04
C THR A 152 -11.26 9.16 -8.80
N HIS A 153 -10.57 8.86 -7.69
CA HIS A 153 -10.66 9.61 -6.42
C HIS A 153 -9.30 9.85 -5.73
N ALA A 154 -8.19 9.90 -6.48
CA ALA A 154 -6.88 10.19 -5.91
C ALA A 154 -6.70 11.68 -5.56
N ILE A 155 -6.16 11.96 -4.38
CA ILE A 155 -5.68 13.29 -4.02
C ILE A 155 -4.25 13.41 -4.56
N PHE A 156 -4.09 14.17 -5.64
CA PHE A 156 -2.78 14.46 -6.21
C PHE A 156 -2.11 15.59 -5.43
N ILE A 157 -0.95 15.32 -4.84
CA ILE A 157 -0.11 16.36 -4.25
C ILE A 157 1.10 16.51 -5.17
N LEU A 158 0.91 17.30 -6.23
CA LEU A 158 2.01 17.81 -7.02
C LEU A 158 2.45 19.11 -6.35
N ARG A 159 3.46 19.04 -5.48
CA ARG A 159 4.26 20.24 -5.21
C ARG A 159 5.22 20.38 -6.39
N GLU A 160 5.11 21.49 -7.12
CA GLU A 160 6.12 21.87 -8.10
C GLU A 160 7.49 21.82 -7.42
N ILE A 161 8.39 21.01 -7.97
CA ILE A 161 9.80 21.07 -7.61
C ILE A 161 10.26 22.43 -8.18
N PRO A 162 10.71 23.39 -7.36
CA PRO A 162 11.23 24.64 -7.90
C PRO A 162 12.35 24.31 -8.90
N GLU A 163 12.45 25.08 -9.97
CA GLU A 163 13.29 24.78 -11.14
C GLU A 163 14.83 24.70 -10.95
N PRO A 164 15.51 25.09 -9.85
CA PRO A 164 16.98 25.14 -9.90
C PRO A 164 17.70 23.78 -9.86
N PHE A 165 17.00 22.64 -9.93
CA PHE A 165 17.62 21.30 -9.86
C PHE A 165 17.65 20.52 -11.19
N MET A 166 17.28 21.12 -12.33
CA MET A 166 17.32 20.43 -13.64
C MET A 166 18.66 20.55 -14.41
N HIS A 167 19.71 21.10 -13.79
CA HIS A 167 21.04 21.24 -14.40
C HIS A 167 22.19 20.73 -13.50
N LEU A 168 22.01 19.58 -12.85
CA LEU A 168 23.10 18.85 -12.17
C LEU A 168 23.13 17.39 -12.63
#